data_AF-A0A392P0V1-F1
#
_entry.id   AF-A0A392P0V1-F1
#
_cell.length_a   1.000
_cell.length_b   1.000
_cell.length_c   1.000
_cell.angle_alpha   90.00
_cell.angle_beta   90.00
_cell.angle_gamma   90.00
#
_symmetry.space_group_name_H-M   'P 1'
#
loop_
_entity.id
_entity.type
_entity.pdbx_description
1 polymer ?
#
loop_
_entity_poly.entity_id
_entity_poly.type
_entity_poly.pdbx_seq_one_letter_code
_entity_poly.pdbx_strand_id
1 'polypeptide(L)'
;NRKGPQRLGEAGLALHYANIINQINVIASRPTILPPNMRDTLYKGLPNNIKNALPSRLQNDDVTKEISIAEVKSEMDMILQWLTPFATNTTK
;
A
#
# COMPACT_ATOMS: atom_id res chain seq x y z
N ASN A 1 20.91 -17.72 -31.91
CA ASN A 1 20.48 -18.45 -30.70
C ASN A 1 19.35 -17.67 -30.03
N ARG A 2 18.08 -17.88 -30.43
CA ARG A 2 16.93 -17.12 -29.92
C ARG A 2 16.49 -17.69 -28.57
N LYS A 3 16.99 -17.13 -27.46
CA LYS A 3 16.39 -17.37 -26.15
C LYS A 3 15.04 -16.64 -26.13
N GLY A 4 13.96 -17.35 -26.47
CA GLY A 4 12.60 -16.88 -26.21
C GLY A 4 12.40 -16.59 -24.72
N PRO A 5 11.39 -15.79 -24.34
CA PRO A 5 11.17 -15.42 -22.94
C PRO A 5 11.08 -16.69 -22.10
N GLN A 6 12.04 -16.84 -21.19
CA GLN A 6 12.16 -17.98 -20.30
C GLN A 6 10.91 -17.96 -19.42
N ARG A 7 9.90 -18.75 -19.80
CA ARG A 7 8.70 -18.92 -18.99
C ARG A 7 9.16 -19.69 -17.77
N LEU A 8 9.29 -18.98 -16.66
CA LEU A 8 9.51 -19.57 -15.35
C LEU A 8 8.41 -20.64 -15.16
N GLY A 9 8.79 -21.86 -14.78
CA GLY A 9 7.81 -22.87 -14.34
C GLY A 9 7.01 -22.35 -13.14
N GLU A 10 5.96 -23.06 -12.71
CA GLU A 10 5.05 -22.60 -11.64
C GLU A 10 5.78 -22.09 -10.39
N ALA A 11 6.82 -22.81 -9.94
CA ALA A 11 7.66 -22.42 -8.81
C ALA A 11 8.46 -21.12 -9.06
N GLY A 12 8.97 -20.92 -10.27
CA GLY A 12 9.70 -19.71 -10.63
C GLY A 12 8.77 -18.50 -10.76
N LEU A 13 7.53 -18.71 -11.21
CA LEU A 13 6.51 -17.67 -11.27
C LEU A 13 6.08 -17.24 -9.86
N ALA A 14 5.87 -18.21 -8.95
CA ALA A 14 5.55 -17.93 -7.55
C ALA A 14 6.68 -17.15 -6.85
N LEU A 15 7.93 -17.56 -7.04
CA LEU A 15 9.09 -16.84 -6.50
C LEU A 15 9.20 -15.42 -7.07
N HIS A 16 8.94 -15.26 -8.37
CA HIS A 16 8.95 -13.96 -9.04
C HIS A 16 7.89 -13.02 -8.45
N TYR A 17 6.67 -13.51 -8.23
CA TYR A 17 5.62 -12.72 -7.58
C TYR A 17 5.93 -12.43 -6.11
N ALA A 18 6.50 -13.38 -5.36
CA ALA A 18 6.94 -13.15 -3.99
C ALA A 18 7.99 -12.02 -3.91
N ASN A 19 8.93 -11.99 -4.85
CA ASN A 19 9.93 -10.92 -4.94
C ASN A 19 9.30 -9.55 -5.27
N ILE A 20 8.30 -9.51 -6.16
CA ILE A 20 7.56 -8.27 -6.48
C ILE A 20 6.82 -7.75 -5.25
N ILE A 21 6.10 -8.63 -4.53
CA ILE A 21 5.35 -8.28 -3.31
C ILE A 21 6.30 -7.73 -2.23
N ASN A 22 7.43 -8.39 -2.00
CA ASN A 22 8.44 -7.91 -1.06
C ASN A 22 8.98 -6.53 -1.43
N GLN A 23 9.28 -6.29 -2.72
CA GLN A 23 9.76 -4.98 -3.18
C GLN A 23 8.71 -3.88 -2.97
N ILE A 24 7.42 -4.16 -3.24
CA ILE A 24 6.33 -3.22 -2.99
C ILE A 24 6.24 -2.89 -1.49
N ASN A 25 6.33 -3.90 -0.61
CA ASN A 25 6.27 -3.69 0.84
C ASN A 25 7.45 -2.83 1.37
N VAL A 26 8.65 -3.05 0.84
CA VAL A 26 9.81 -2.21 1.17
C VAL A 26 9.59 -0.77 0.71
N ILE A 27 9.03 -0.56 -0.48
CA ILE A 27 8.71 0.78 -1.00
C ILE A 27 7.64 1.47 -0.16
N ALA A 28 6.59 0.75 0.24
CA ALA A 28 5.50 1.28 1.05
C ALA A 28 5.95 1.63 2.48
N SER A 29 6.81 0.81 3.08
CA SER A 29 7.30 1.04 4.45
C SER A 29 8.32 2.17 4.57
N ARG A 30 9.09 2.48 3.50
CA ARG A 30 10.17 3.47 3.54
C ARG A 30 10.26 4.30 2.25
N PRO A 31 9.25 5.13 1.94
CA PRO A 31 9.18 5.85 0.66
C PRO A 31 10.30 6.89 0.46
N THR A 32 10.92 7.38 1.55
CA THR A 32 11.88 8.50 1.55
C THR A 32 13.33 8.09 1.31
N ILE A 33 13.68 6.80 1.37
CA ILE A 33 15.07 6.30 1.30
C ILE A 33 15.31 5.50 0.00
N LEU A 34 14.42 5.63 -0.97
CA LEU A 34 14.44 4.77 -2.15
C LEU A 34 15.31 5.36 -3.27
N PRO A 35 16.28 4.60 -3.79
CA PRO A 35 17.00 5.02 -4.98
C PRO A 35 16.05 5.01 -6.19
N PRO A 36 16.20 5.96 -7.14
CA PRO A 36 15.26 6.14 -8.25
C PRO A 36 15.07 4.87 -9.10
N ASN A 37 16.14 4.09 -9.24
CA ASN A 37 16.19 2.85 -10.00
C ASN A 37 15.34 1.72 -9.42
N MET A 38 14.93 1.79 -8.15
CA MET A 38 14.17 0.73 -7.48
C MET A 38 12.73 0.68 -8.01
N ARG A 39 12.14 1.84 -8.29
CA ARG A 39 10.84 1.95 -8.97
C ARG A 39 10.94 1.39 -10.39
N ASP A 40 11.98 1.75 -11.14
CA ASP A 40 12.18 1.27 -12.52
C ASP A 40 12.40 -0.24 -12.58
N THR A 41 13.13 -0.79 -11.61
CA THR A 41 13.41 -2.23 -11.52
C THR A 41 12.13 -3.00 -11.22
N LEU A 42 11.31 -2.49 -10.30
CA LEU A 42 9.98 -3.04 -10.04
C LEU A 42 9.12 -2.99 -11.31
N TYR A 43 9.03 -1.83 -11.98
CA TYR A 43 8.26 -1.68 -13.21
C TYR A 43 8.76 -2.58 -14.34
N LYS A 44 10.06 -2.86 -14.43
CA LYS A 44 10.62 -3.82 -15.39
C LYS A 44 10.27 -5.27 -15.05
N GLY A 45 10.20 -5.61 -13.76
CA GLY A 45 9.84 -6.94 -13.26
C GLY A 45 8.36 -7.29 -13.36
N LEU A 46 7.46 -6.30 -13.49
CA LEU A 46 6.03 -6.54 -13.64
C LEU A 46 5.69 -7.13 -15.02
N PRO A 47 4.74 -8.07 -15.12
CA PRO A 47 4.17 -8.47 -16.40
C PRO A 47 3.24 -7.37 -16.97
N ASN A 48 3.10 -7.31 -18.30
CA ASN A 48 2.43 -6.19 -19.00
C ASN A 48 0.98 -5.95 -18.56
N ASN A 49 0.25 -7.01 -18.22
CA ASN A 49 -1.11 -6.91 -17.70
C ASN A 49 -1.16 -6.14 -16.36
N ILE A 50 -0.17 -6.33 -15.50
CA ILE A 50 -0.07 -5.63 -14.23
C ILE A 50 0.46 -4.21 -14.43
N LYS A 51 1.43 -3.98 -15.34
CA LYS A 51 1.90 -2.62 -15.67
C LYS A 51 0.77 -1.69 -16.11
N ASN A 52 -0.20 -2.23 -16.85
CA ASN A 52 -1.33 -1.45 -17.36
C ASN A 52 -2.43 -1.23 -16.30
N ALA A 53 -2.61 -2.18 -15.38
CA ALA A 53 -3.64 -2.10 -14.34
C ALA A 53 -3.14 -1.40 -13.06
N LEU A 54 -1.82 -1.36 -12.82
CA LEU A 54 -1.24 -0.80 -11.60
C LEU A 54 -1.47 0.71 -11.45
N PRO A 55 -1.29 1.56 -12.48
CA PRO A 55 -1.50 3.00 -12.34
C PRO A 55 -2.94 3.36 -11.98
N SER A 56 -3.93 2.69 -12.59
CA SER A 56 -5.34 2.93 -12.27
C SER A 56 -5.69 2.47 -10.86
N ARG A 57 -5.11 1.36 -10.38
CA ARG A 57 -5.29 0.92 -8.99
C ARG A 57 -4.65 1.87 -7.98
N LEU A 58 -3.42 2.34 -8.25
CA LEU A 58 -2.71 3.30 -7.39
C LEU A 58 -3.35 4.69 -7.36
N GLN A 59 -4.05 5.09 -8.42
CA GLN A 59 -4.83 6.34 -8.43
C GLN A 59 -6.17 6.23 -7.70
N ASN A 60 -6.70 5.02 -7.52
CA ASN A 60 -7.94 4.78 -6.78
C ASN A 60 -7.71 4.60 -5.28
N ASP A 61 -6.51 4.21 -4.87
CA ASP A 61 -6.09 4.37 -3.49
C ASP A 61 -5.79 5.85 -3.29
N ASP A 62 -6.78 6.57 -2.75
CA ASP A 62 -6.58 7.84 -2.06
C ASP A 62 -5.61 7.60 -0.88
N VAL A 63 -4.33 7.39 -1.20
CA VAL A 63 -3.18 7.40 -0.29
C VAL A 63 -3.07 8.78 0.40
N THR A 64 -3.90 9.73 -0.02
CA THR A 64 -4.10 11.06 0.53
C THR A 64 -5.47 11.25 1.15
N LYS A 65 -6.08 10.21 1.75
CA LYS A 65 -6.95 10.48 2.89
C LYS A 65 -6.07 10.91 4.07
N GLU A 66 -5.34 12.02 3.88
CA GLU A 66 -4.88 12.87 4.96
C GLU A 66 -6.16 13.27 5.68
N ILE A 67 -6.52 12.50 6.70
CA ILE A 67 -7.61 12.87 7.59
C ILE A 67 -7.19 14.22 8.15
N SER A 68 -7.93 15.26 7.76
CA SER A 68 -7.58 16.61 8.18
C SER A 68 -7.57 16.66 9.70
N ILE A 69 -6.70 17.50 10.29
CA ILE A 69 -6.65 17.68 11.75
C ILE A 69 -8.06 18.03 12.30
N ALA A 70 -8.86 18.73 11.49
CA ALA A 70 -10.25 19.06 11.81
C ALA A 70 -11.15 17.82 11.91
N GLU A 71 -10.98 16.86 11.01
CA GLU A 71 -11.77 15.62 10.98
C GLU A 71 -11.36 14.67 12.11
N VAL A 72 -10.06 14.56 12.41
CA VAL A 72 -9.57 13.85 13.61
C VAL A 72 -10.16 14.45 14.88
N LYS A 73 -10.19 15.80 14.98
CA LYS A 73 -10.75 16.49 16.14
C LYS A 73 -12.25 16.26 16.27
N SER A 74 -12.99 16.31 15.17
CA SER A 74 -14.44 16.04 15.15
C SER A 74 -14.76 14.61 15.61
N GLU A 75 -14.00 13.62 15.14
CA GLU A 75 -14.13 12.23 15.56
C GLU A 75 -13.81 12.05 17.06
N MET A 76 -12.74 12.70 17.54
CA MET A 76 -12.40 12.71 18.96
C MET A 76 -13.51 13.34 19.82
N ASP A 77 -14.06 14.48 19.41
CA ASP A 77 -15.13 15.16 20.14
C ASP A 77 -16.40 14.31 20.19
N MET A 78 -16.74 13.61 19.09
CA MET A 78 -17.86 12.64 19.05
C MET A 78 -17.65 11.50 20.04
N ILE A 79 -16.45 10.91 20.07
CA ILE A 79 -16.12 9.82 20.99
C ILE A 79 -16.19 10.30 22.44
N LEU A 80 -15.67 11.49 22.75
CA LEU A 80 -15.71 12.08 24.09
C LEU A 80 -17.15 12.37 24.55
N GLN A 81 -17.99 12.90 23.67
CA GLN A 81 -19.40 13.13 23.96
C GLN A 81 -20.14 11.81 24.23
N TRP A 82 -19.83 10.77 23.46
CA TRP A 82 -20.42 9.43 23.67
C TRP A 82 -19.95 8.79 24.98
N LEU A 83 -18.68 8.99 25.37
CA LEU A 83 -18.12 8.47 26.62
C LEU A 83 -18.61 9.21 27.87
N THR A 84 -19.03 10.47 27.74
CA THR A 84 -19.50 11.31 28.85
C THR A 84 -20.56 10.64 29.74
N PRO A 85 -21.67 10.08 29.22
CA PRO A 85 -22.67 9.39 30.04
C PRO A 85 -22.19 8.07 30.67
N PHE A 86 -21.13 7.44 30.16
CA PHE A 86 -20.53 6.26 30.78
C PHE A 86 -19.62 6.64 31.95
N ALA A 87 -18.88 7.74 31.81
CA ALA A 87 -18.02 8.27 32.87
C ALA A 87 -18.82 8.84 34.06
N THR A 88 -20.02 9.37 33.83
CA THR A 88 -20.91 9.80 34.92
C THR A 88 -21.58 8.63 35.66
N ASN A 89 -21.53 7.42 35.10
CA ASN A 89 -22.12 6.23 35.70
C ASN A 89 -21.14 5.46 36.62
N THR A 90 -19.88 5.91 36.72
CA THR A 90 -18.85 5.30 37.59
C THR A 90 -18.64 6.03 38.92
N THR A 91 -19.39 7.10 39.19
CA THR A 91 -19.35 7.89 40.44
C THR A 91 -20.51 7.58 41.39
N LYS A 92 -21.08 6.37 41.32
CA LYS A 92 -22.14 5.93 42.25
C LYS A 92 -21.69 4.78 43.15
#